data_AF-A0A7Y6XBJ4-F1
#
_entry.id   AF-A0A7Y6XBJ4-F1
#
_cell.length_a   1.000
_cell.length_b   1.000
_cell.length_c   1.000
_cell.angle_alpha   90.00
_cell.angle_beta   90.00
_cell.angle_gamma   90.00
#
_symmetry.space_group_name_H-M   'P 1'
#
loop_
_entity.id
_entity.type
_entity.pdbx_description
1 polymer ?
#
loop_
_entity_poly.entity_id
_entity_poly.type
_entity_poly.pdbx_seq_one_letter_code
_entity_poly.pdbx_strand_id
1 'polypeptide(L)'
;MKMLKQTLCGALLGLSLAACGPTDEVEQESAGQSEAPLEAGCVSVDDTLMTTHACTHASNGADNVNVTASATRIATAPDISTRHKHYTLNLPSGAEGSVTFTPVAVTSGTSTVESISFYLSQNVAFTVVDTTTSATVSTLVSESVSETACSLTQARVYDLVVGREYILATGPATGNQVGVVPEYLFDNRDRFYRDQDGDGYGTNTPVYRYACEAPAGYVKQRFDCDDTNPAIFNC
;
A
#
# COMPACT_ATOMS: atom_id res chain seq x y z
N MET A 1 -59.61 -9.28 -14.67
CA MET A 1 -60.92 -8.57 -14.60
C MET A 1 -61.35 -8.53 -13.13
N LYS A 2 -61.84 -7.36 -12.69
CA LYS A 2 -62.29 -6.98 -11.32
C LYS A 2 -61.20 -6.56 -10.32
N MET A 3 -61.06 -5.23 -10.23
CA MET A 3 -60.72 -4.50 -9.01
C MET A 3 -61.77 -4.75 -7.93
N LEU A 4 -61.36 -4.73 -6.65
CA LEU A 4 -62.22 -4.26 -5.56
C LEU A 4 -61.36 -3.46 -4.56
N LYS A 5 -61.55 -2.13 -4.58
CA LYS A 5 -61.17 -1.21 -3.51
C LYS A 5 -62.18 -1.37 -2.37
N GLN A 6 -61.71 -1.47 -1.13
CA GLN A 6 -62.48 -1.00 0.03
C GLN A 6 -61.55 -0.29 1.01
N THR A 7 -61.78 1.00 1.13
CA THR A 7 -61.23 1.91 2.13
C THR A 7 -62.12 1.83 3.36
N LEU A 8 -61.59 1.58 4.55
CA LEU A 8 -62.28 1.86 5.81
C LEU A 8 -61.43 2.82 6.63
N CYS A 9 -61.92 4.05 6.74
CA CYS A 9 -61.38 5.10 7.60
C CYS A 9 -62.10 4.98 8.95
N GLY A 10 -61.38 4.53 9.99
CA GLY A 10 -61.87 4.50 11.36
C GLY A 10 -61.03 5.44 12.20
N ALA A 11 -61.53 6.64 12.46
CA ALA A 11 -60.97 7.54 13.45
C ALA A 11 -61.55 7.21 14.82
N LEU A 12 -60.69 6.92 15.80
CA LEU A 12 -61.04 7.00 17.22
C LEU A 12 -59.91 7.72 17.96
N LEU A 13 -60.25 8.91 18.45
CA LEU A 13 -59.53 9.65 19.47
C LEU A 13 -59.47 8.83 20.76
N GLY A 14 -58.32 8.86 21.46
CA GLY A 14 -58.34 8.73 22.92
C GLY A 14 -57.09 8.14 23.58
N LEU A 15 -56.41 9.03 24.32
CA LEU A 15 -55.58 8.79 25.50
C LEU A 15 -54.08 8.44 25.33
N SER A 16 -53.30 9.39 25.86
CA SER A 16 -51.88 9.45 26.16
C SER A 16 -51.33 8.28 26.98
N LEU A 17 -50.21 7.71 26.52
CA LEU A 17 -49.10 7.32 27.38
C LEU A 17 -47.78 7.66 26.67
N ALA A 18 -46.99 8.53 27.29
CA ALA A 18 -45.57 8.64 27.00
C ALA A 18 -44.86 7.46 27.67
N ALA A 19 -44.10 6.69 26.90
CA ALA A 19 -43.07 5.78 27.42
C ALA A 19 -41.98 5.59 26.35
N CYS A 20 -40.73 5.80 26.78
CA CYS A 20 -39.49 5.65 26.02
C CYS A 20 -39.31 4.28 25.36
N GLY A 21 -38.69 4.29 24.19
CA GLY A 21 -37.98 3.14 23.61
C GLY A 21 -37.09 3.64 22.48
N PRO A 22 -35.75 3.54 22.57
CA PRO A 22 -34.86 4.19 21.64
C PRO A 22 -34.68 3.38 20.35
N THR A 23 -34.70 4.13 19.25
CA THR A 23 -33.88 4.02 18.04
C THR A 23 -33.70 2.65 17.41
N ASP A 24 -34.34 2.48 16.24
CA ASP A 24 -33.73 1.74 15.14
C ASP A 24 -32.24 2.10 15.09
N GLU A 25 -31.38 1.13 15.38
CA GLU A 25 -29.97 1.21 15.05
C GLU A 25 -29.89 1.31 13.53
N VAL A 26 -29.93 2.54 13.03
CA VAL A 26 -29.40 2.84 11.71
C VAL A 26 -27.96 2.37 11.79
N GLU A 27 -27.66 1.32 11.03
CA GLU A 27 -26.33 0.90 10.66
C GLU A 27 -25.51 2.15 10.40
N GLN A 28 -24.69 2.52 11.39
CA GLN A 28 -23.76 3.62 11.22
C GLN A 28 -22.62 3.03 10.39
N GLU A 29 -22.85 2.94 9.08
CA GLU A 29 -21.80 3.03 8.08
C GLU A 29 -21.06 4.34 8.34
N SER A 30 -20.15 4.32 9.31
CA SER A 30 -19.25 5.43 9.56
C SER A 30 -18.23 5.42 8.44
N ALA A 31 -18.57 6.18 7.42
CA ALA A 31 -17.74 6.54 6.28
C ALA A 31 -16.36 7.05 6.72
N GLY A 32 -15.35 6.17 6.67
CA GLY A 32 -13.95 6.57 6.52
C GLY A 32 -13.66 6.94 5.06
N GLN A 33 -14.23 8.03 4.56
CA GLN A 33 -13.82 8.69 3.31
C GLN A 33 -12.55 9.50 3.61
N SER A 34 -11.47 9.59 2.82
CA SER A 34 -11.30 9.47 1.37
C SER A 34 -9.88 8.98 1.06
N GLU A 35 -9.74 7.98 0.18
CA GLU A 35 -8.44 7.57 -0.35
C GLU A 35 -7.97 8.60 -1.39
N ALA A 36 -7.00 9.44 -1.01
CA ALA A 36 -6.24 10.25 -1.96
C ALA A 36 -5.12 9.38 -2.57
N PRO A 37 -4.79 9.57 -3.87
CA PRO A 37 -3.69 8.86 -4.50
C PRO A 37 -2.36 9.38 -3.93
N LEU A 38 -1.51 8.42 -3.53
CA LEU A 38 -0.48 8.59 -2.51
C LEU A 38 -1.07 9.15 -1.20
N GLU A 39 -0.80 8.54 -0.05
CA GLU A 39 0.53 8.74 0.51
C GLU A 39 1.06 10.18 0.37
N ALA A 40 0.25 11.21 0.59
CA ALA A 40 0.69 12.61 0.56
C ALA A 40 1.78 12.96 1.60
N GLY A 41 2.37 11.97 2.26
CA GLY A 41 3.49 12.09 3.18
C GLY A 41 4.25 10.79 3.44
N CYS A 42 4.15 9.74 2.61
CA CYS A 42 5.07 8.60 2.76
C CYS A 42 6.46 9.07 2.36
N VAL A 43 7.30 9.26 3.37
CA VAL A 43 8.71 9.65 3.20
C VAL A 43 9.66 8.49 3.43
N SER A 44 9.16 7.41 4.04
CA SER A 44 9.87 6.16 4.27
C SER A 44 8.93 4.97 4.13
N VAL A 45 9.48 3.86 3.64
CA VAL A 45 8.90 2.52 3.71
C VAL A 45 9.66 1.63 4.70
N ASP A 46 10.76 2.08 5.29
CA ASP A 46 11.50 1.32 6.32
C ASP A 46 10.69 1.16 7.61
N ASP A 47 10.86 0.03 8.32
CA ASP A 47 10.09 -0.31 9.54
C ASP A 47 8.56 -0.25 9.37
N THR A 48 8.07 -0.51 8.15
CA THR A 48 6.64 -0.61 7.84
C THR A 48 6.25 -2.04 7.50
N LEU A 49 4.95 -2.32 7.53
CA LEU A 49 4.41 -3.59 7.02
C LEU A 49 4.78 -3.85 5.55
N MET A 50 5.11 -2.81 4.76
CA MET A 50 5.65 -2.97 3.40
C MET A 50 6.95 -3.76 3.40
N THR A 51 7.92 -3.32 4.20
CA THR A 51 9.26 -3.89 4.22
C THR A 51 9.24 -5.28 4.85
N THR A 52 8.45 -5.46 5.91
CA THR A 52 8.19 -6.80 6.47
C THR A 52 7.56 -7.75 5.44
N HIS A 53 6.61 -7.28 4.63
CA HIS A 53 6.00 -8.09 3.56
C HIS A 53 7.00 -8.44 2.45
N ALA A 54 7.74 -7.45 1.93
CA ALA A 54 8.78 -7.67 0.93
C ALA A 54 9.82 -8.70 1.42
N CYS A 55 10.20 -8.64 2.70
CA CYS A 55 11.08 -9.61 3.33
C CYS A 55 10.49 -11.04 3.35
N THR A 56 9.18 -11.19 3.47
CA THR A 56 8.53 -12.50 3.41
C THR A 56 8.78 -13.16 2.05
N HIS A 57 8.70 -12.40 0.95
CA HIS A 57 9.04 -12.89 -0.38
C HIS A 57 10.55 -13.13 -0.55
N ALA A 58 11.39 -12.22 -0.06
CA ALA A 58 12.84 -12.37 -0.16
C ALA A 58 13.36 -13.63 0.54
N SER A 59 12.77 -14.00 1.67
CA SER A 59 13.14 -15.15 2.50
C SER A 59 12.39 -16.44 2.13
N ASN A 60 11.39 -16.38 1.25
CA ASN A 60 10.64 -17.54 0.79
C ASN A 60 11.23 -18.11 -0.52
N GLY A 61 11.87 -19.28 -0.43
CA GLY A 61 12.45 -19.97 -1.58
C GLY A 61 11.47 -20.27 -2.72
N ALA A 62 10.17 -20.37 -2.44
CA ALA A 62 9.14 -20.60 -3.47
C ALA A 62 8.81 -19.34 -4.31
N ASP A 63 9.18 -18.15 -3.81
CA ASP A 63 8.99 -16.89 -4.51
C ASP A 63 10.22 -16.46 -5.32
N ASN A 64 11.33 -17.17 -5.16
CA ASN A 64 12.58 -16.88 -5.84
C ASN A 64 12.52 -17.27 -7.33
N VAL A 65 12.75 -16.30 -8.19
CA VAL A 65 12.82 -16.47 -9.65
C VAL A 65 14.16 -15.95 -10.14
N ASN A 66 14.96 -16.81 -10.79
CA ASN A 66 16.22 -16.40 -11.40
C ASN A 66 15.98 -15.82 -12.80
N VAL A 67 16.51 -14.63 -13.07
CA VAL A 67 16.33 -13.92 -14.34
C VAL A 67 17.68 -13.48 -14.88
N THR A 68 17.99 -13.78 -16.14
CA THR A 68 19.21 -13.27 -16.80
C THR A 68 18.93 -11.89 -17.37
N ALA A 69 19.49 -10.85 -16.75
CA ALA A 69 19.24 -9.47 -17.16
C ALA A 69 19.86 -9.14 -18.53
N SER A 70 19.20 -8.26 -19.27
CA SER A 70 19.73 -7.74 -20.54
C SER A 70 20.89 -6.79 -20.30
N ALA A 71 21.96 -6.91 -21.09
CA ALA A 71 23.12 -6.01 -21.04
C ALA A 71 22.86 -4.61 -21.60
N THR A 72 21.73 -4.42 -22.27
CA THR A 72 21.29 -3.15 -22.82
C THR A 72 19.87 -2.85 -22.37
N ARG A 73 19.58 -1.57 -22.09
CA ARG A 73 18.25 -1.09 -21.77
C ARG A 73 17.34 -1.18 -23.00
N ILE A 74 16.63 -2.30 -23.15
CA ILE A 74 15.76 -2.59 -24.30
C ILE A 74 14.40 -3.08 -23.81
N ALA A 75 13.34 -2.72 -24.54
CA ALA A 75 11.96 -3.14 -24.23
C ALA A 75 11.75 -4.66 -24.33
N THR A 76 12.63 -5.39 -25.01
CA THR A 76 12.58 -6.86 -25.09
C THR A 76 13.38 -7.54 -23.98
N ALA A 77 13.82 -6.81 -22.95
CA ALA A 77 14.44 -7.41 -21.78
C ALA A 77 13.43 -8.30 -21.03
N PRO A 78 13.88 -9.25 -20.20
CA PRO A 78 12.96 -10.14 -19.49
C PRO A 78 12.00 -9.37 -18.58
N ASP A 79 10.75 -9.81 -18.52
CA ASP A 79 9.72 -9.24 -17.67
C ASP A 79 9.80 -9.76 -16.23
N ILE A 80 9.62 -8.85 -15.27
CA ILE A 80 9.51 -9.17 -13.84
C ILE A 80 8.21 -8.61 -13.21
N SER A 81 7.13 -8.52 -13.99
CA SER A 81 5.86 -7.90 -13.57
C SER A 81 5.00 -8.78 -12.67
N THR A 82 5.34 -10.07 -12.52
CA THR A 82 4.57 -10.97 -11.63
C THR A 82 4.78 -10.54 -10.18
N ARG A 83 3.66 -10.27 -9.49
CA ARG A 83 3.63 -9.83 -8.08
C ARG A 83 4.04 -10.94 -7.12
N HIS A 84 4.42 -10.56 -5.89
CA HIS A 84 4.79 -11.47 -4.81
C HIS A 84 5.92 -12.42 -5.22
N LYS A 85 6.98 -11.84 -5.80
CA LYS A 85 8.15 -12.56 -6.28
C LYS A 85 9.42 -11.87 -5.83
N HIS A 86 10.42 -12.67 -5.56
CA HIS A 86 11.80 -12.23 -5.42
C HIS A 86 12.56 -12.61 -6.67
N TYR A 87 12.96 -11.61 -7.44
CA TYR A 87 13.74 -11.81 -8.66
C TYR A 87 15.22 -11.71 -8.35
N THR A 88 15.95 -12.79 -8.60
CA THR A 88 17.40 -12.80 -8.57
C THR A 88 17.90 -12.48 -9.98
N LEU A 89 18.34 -11.24 -10.20
CA LEU A 89 18.84 -10.77 -11.49
C LEU A 89 20.31 -11.16 -11.65
N ASN A 90 20.62 -12.05 -12.60
CA ASN A 90 21.97 -12.35 -13.03
C ASN A 90 22.42 -11.29 -14.04
N LEU A 91 23.37 -10.45 -13.63
CA LEU A 91 23.85 -9.30 -14.37
C LEU A 91 25.02 -9.67 -15.29
N PRO A 92 25.24 -8.92 -16.38
CA PRO A 92 26.48 -9.01 -17.13
C PRO A 92 27.69 -8.65 -16.24
N SER A 93 28.83 -9.29 -16.49
CA SER A 93 30.00 -9.18 -15.61
C SER A 93 30.50 -7.74 -15.48
N GLY A 94 30.45 -7.20 -14.27
CA GLY A 94 30.92 -5.85 -13.96
C GLY A 94 30.16 -4.72 -14.66
N ALA A 95 28.96 -5.00 -15.18
CA ALA A 95 28.16 -4.05 -15.94
C ALA A 95 26.73 -3.98 -15.41
N GLU A 96 25.99 -2.97 -15.89
CA GLU A 96 24.56 -2.86 -15.66
C GLU A 96 23.80 -4.02 -16.30
N GLY A 97 22.69 -4.41 -15.68
CA GLY A 97 21.69 -5.29 -16.28
C GLY A 97 20.31 -4.62 -16.24
N SER A 98 19.43 -5.02 -17.15
CA SER A 98 18.06 -4.51 -17.21
C SER A 98 17.01 -5.59 -17.42
N VAL A 99 15.80 -5.30 -16.94
CA VAL A 99 14.56 -6.08 -17.06
C VAL A 99 13.41 -5.13 -17.36
N THR A 100 12.24 -5.65 -17.71
CA THR A 100 11.02 -4.86 -17.88
C THR A 100 10.04 -5.09 -16.74
N PHE A 101 9.20 -4.07 -16.51
CA PHE A 101 8.11 -4.11 -15.54
C PHE A 101 6.93 -3.30 -16.05
N THR A 102 5.73 -3.87 -15.93
CA THR A 102 4.47 -3.28 -16.35
C THR A 102 3.49 -3.34 -15.17
N PRO A 103 3.21 -2.22 -14.50
CA PRO A 103 2.28 -2.19 -13.39
C PRO A 103 0.84 -2.46 -13.86
N VAL A 104 0.06 -3.09 -12.98
CA VAL A 104 -1.38 -3.30 -13.15
C VAL A 104 -2.15 -2.50 -12.10
N ALA A 105 -3.41 -2.18 -12.33
CA ALA A 105 -4.23 -1.48 -11.34
C ALA A 105 -4.51 -2.42 -10.14
N VAL A 106 -4.12 -2.00 -8.94
CA VAL A 106 -4.26 -2.76 -7.69
C VAL A 106 -5.06 -1.97 -6.66
N THR A 107 -4.80 -0.66 -6.51
CA THR A 107 -5.39 0.18 -5.46
C THR A 107 -6.91 0.28 -5.53
N SER A 108 -7.47 0.56 -6.72
CA SER A 108 -8.93 0.71 -6.90
C SER A 108 -9.50 -0.14 -8.03
N GLY A 109 -8.66 -0.99 -8.66
CA GLY A 109 -8.97 -1.68 -9.93
C GLY A 109 -9.14 -0.73 -11.13
N THR A 110 -9.33 0.57 -10.90
CA THR A 110 -9.44 1.63 -11.91
C THR A 110 -8.31 2.65 -11.85
N SER A 111 -7.33 2.44 -10.96
CA SER A 111 -6.17 3.33 -10.81
C SER A 111 -5.42 3.46 -12.12
N THR A 112 -5.04 4.69 -12.47
CA THR A 112 -4.21 4.96 -13.66
C THR A 112 -2.72 5.06 -13.34
N VAL A 113 -2.40 5.23 -12.06
CA VAL A 113 -1.04 5.29 -11.51
C VAL A 113 -1.04 4.44 -10.25
N GLU A 114 0.03 3.68 -10.06
CA GLU A 114 0.30 2.91 -8.86
C GLU A 114 1.68 3.29 -8.33
N SER A 115 1.84 3.29 -7.02
CA SER A 115 3.12 3.51 -6.36
C SER A 115 3.74 2.15 -6.02
N ILE A 116 4.93 1.90 -6.55
CA ILE A 116 5.64 0.62 -6.44
C ILE A 116 6.98 0.86 -5.77
N SER A 117 7.26 0.06 -4.74
CA SER A 117 8.58 -0.05 -4.14
C SER A 117 9.35 -1.19 -4.80
N PHE A 118 10.58 -0.91 -5.22
CA PHE A 118 11.55 -1.91 -5.60
C PHE A 118 12.55 -2.06 -4.46
N TYR A 119 12.45 -3.16 -3.72
CA TYR A 119 13.43 -3.51 -2.71
C TYR A 119 14.60 -4.22 -3.35
N LEU A 120 15.83 -3.88 -2.93
CA LEU A 120 17.06 -4.46 -3.46
C LEU A 120 17.88 -5.14 -2.37
N SER A 121 18.53 -6.26 -2.71
CA SER A 121 19.46 -6.93 -1.79
C SER A 121 20.83 -6.26 -1.67
N GLN A 122 21.16 -5.32 -2.56
CA GLN A 122 22.41 -4.55 -2.54
C GLN A 122 22.16 -3.09 -2.85
N ASN A 123 23.01 -2.22 -2.31
CA ASN A 123 23.05 -0.81 -2.67
C ASN A 123 23.76 -0.60 -4.01
N VAL A 124 22.99 -0.77 -5.09
CA VAL A 124 23.42 -0.52 -6.47
C VAL A 124 22.61 0.63 -7.06
N ALA A 125 23.14 1.24 -8.12
CA ALA A 125 22.35 2.18 -8.91
C ALA A 125 21.07 1.49 -9.41
N PHE A 126 19.93 2.18 -9.33
CA PHE A 126 18.66 1.67 -9.83
C PHE A 126 17.96 2.79 -10.58
N THR A 127 17.55 2.53 -11.81
CA THR A 127 16.88 3.52 -12.65
C THR A 127 15.68 2.91 -13.33
N VAL A 128 14.61 3.69 -13.44
CA VAL A 128 13.37 3.32 -14.11
C VAL A 128 13.20 4.22 -15.32
N VAL A 129 13.05 3.63 -16.50
CA VAL A 129 12.90 4.37 -17.75
C VAL A 129 11.56 4.00 -18.39
N ASP A 130 10.74 4.99 -18.68
CA ASP A 130 9.49 4.83 -19.42
C ASP A 130 9.81 4.47 -20.88
N THR A 131 9.35 3.31 -21.37
CA THR A 131 9.66 2.85 -22.74
C THR A 131 8.93 3.66 -23.82
N THR A 132 7.84 4.34 -23.46
CA THR A 132 7.05 5.16 -24.37
C THR A 132 7.69 6.54 -24.57
N THR A 133 8.17 7.15 -23.50
CA THR A 133 8.73 8.52 -23.54
C THR A 133 10.26 8.55 -23.57
N SER A 134 10.92 7.42 -23.28
CA SER A 134 12.37 7.31 -23.03
C SER A 134 12.86 8.17 -21.86
N ALA A 135 11.96 8.71 -21.05
CA ALA A 135 12.30 9.52 -19.89
C ALA A 135 12.62 8.64 -18.68
N THR A 136 13.62 9.04 -17.90
CA THR A 136 13.86 8.46 -16.57
C THR A 136 12.77 8.95 -15.62
N VAL A 137 12.12 8.02 -14.92
CA VAL A 137 11.14 8.33 -13.88
C VAL A 137 11.89 8.76 -12.62
N SER A 138 11.49 9.90 -12.05
CA SER A 138 12.05 10.39 -10.79
C SER A 138 11.67 9.47 -9.65
N THR A 139 12.65 9.11 -8.82
CA THR A 139 12.41 8.36 -7.59
C THR A 139 11.73 9.25 -6.55
N LEU A 140 10.71 8.72 -5.87
CA LEU A 140 10.01 9.38 -4.77
C LEU A 140 10.74 9.16 -3.43
N VAL A 141 11.07 7.91 -3.12
CA VAL A 141 11.80 7.51 -1.91
C VAL A 141 13.00 6.69 -2.30
N SER A 142 14.16 7.01 -1.74
CA SER A 142 15.41 6.29 -1.96
C SER A 142 16.19 6.18 -0.67
N GLU A 143 16.03 5.08 0.03
CA GLU A 143 16.58 4.87 1.36
C GLU A 143 17.23 3.50 1.55
N SER A 144 17.92 3.37 2.68
CA SER A 144 18.32 2.07 3.20
C SER A 144 17.19 1.50 4.05
N VAL A 145 16.99 0.19 3.97
CA VAL A 145 16.05 -0.52 4.83
C VAL A 145 16.81 -1.56 5.66
N SER A 146 16.31 -1.86 6.85
CA SER A 146 16.96 -2.82 7.74
C SER A 146 15.94 -3.69 8.45
N GLU A 147 15.70 -4.87 7.88
CA GLU A 147 14.85 -5.88 8.49
C GLU A 147 15.67 -7.11 8.90
N THR A 148 15.49 -7.55 10.14
CA THR A 148 16.23 -8.72 10.65
C THR A 148 15.86 -10.01 9.91
N ALA A 149 14.67 -10.04 9.31
CA ALA A 149 14.09 -11.23 8.69
C ALA A 149 14.59 -11.53 7.27
N CYS A 150 15.32 -10.62 6.61
CA CYS A 150 15.76 -10.83 5.23
C CYS A 150 17.04 -10.06 4.85
N SER A 151 17.49 -10.26 3.61
CA SER A 151 18.73 -9.68 3.05
C SER A 151 18.50 -8.43 2.20
N LEU A 152 17.29 -7.86 2.20
CA LEU A 152 17.00 -6.60 1.53
C LEU A 152 17.68 -5.45 2.28
N THR A 153 18.30 -4.53 1.54
CA THR A 153 19.11 -3.44 2.10
C THR A 153 18.69 -2.07 1.60
N GLN A 154 17.94 -1.98 0.50
CA GLN A 154 17.49 -0.72 -0.08
C GLN A 154 16.04 -0.80 -0.53
N ALA A 155 15.36 0.34 -0.53
CA ALA A 155 14.05 0.52 -1.15
C ALA A 155 14.05 1.73 -2.09
N ARG A 156 13.37 1.61 -3.23
CA ARG A 156 13.21 2.68 -4.23
C ARG A 156 11.75 2.75 -4.66
N VAL A 157 11.08 3.87 -4.38
CA VAL A 157 9.65 4.04 -4.68
C VAL A 157 9.45 4.91 -5.91
N TYR A 158 8.53 4.51 -6.78
CA TYR A 158 8.18 5.23 -8.00
C TYR A 158 6.66 5.21 -8.23
N ASP A 159 6.15 6.29 -8.81
CA ASP A 159 4.82 6.33 -9.41
C ASP A 159 4.89 5.89 -10.86
N LEU A 160 4.24 4.78 -11.17
CA LEU A 160 4.24 4.18 -12.50
C LEU A 160 2.81 4.14 -13.06
N VAL A 161 2.69 4.49 -14.34
CA VAL A 161 1.42 4.50 -15.06
C VAL A 161 1.01 3.07 -15.35
N VAL A 162 -0.21 2.70 -14.94
CA VAL A 162 -0.77 1.36 -15.15
C VAL A 162 -0.79 1.00 -16.63
N GLY A 163 -0.34 -0.21 -16.95
CA GLY A 163 -0.28 -0.75 -18.30
C GLY A 163 0.86 -0.21 -19.16
N ARG A 164 1.70 0.69 -18.64
CA ARG A 164 2.89 1.18 -19.34
C ARG A 164 4.10 0.32 -19.00
N GLU A 165 4.87 -0.07 -20.00
CA GLU A 165 6.10 -0.82 -19.78
C GLU A 165 7.24 0.13 -19.39
N TYR A 166 8.04 -0.32 -18.43
CA TYR A 166 9.23 0.38 -17.94
C TYR A 166 10.44 -0.53 -18.02
N ILE A 167 11.60 0.04 -18.35
CA ILE A 167 12.89 -0.63 -18.19
C ILE A 167 13.39 -0.32 -16.78
N LEU A 168 13.63 -1.38 -16.01
CA LEU A 168 14.32 -1.32 -14.73
C LEU A 168 15.78 -1.69 -14.98
N ALA A 169 16.70 -0.77 -14.69
CA ALA A 169 18.12 -0.98 -14.91
C ALA A 169 18.89 -0.85 -13.60
N THR A 170 19.67 -1.88 -13.28
CA THR A 170 20.46 -1.99 -12.05
C THR A 170 21.95 -1.89 -12.39
N GLY A 171 22.69 -1.04 -11.70
CA GLY A 171 24.14 -0.95 -11.85
C GLY A 171 24.85 -2.27 -11.50
N PRO A 172 26.17 -2.34 -11.74
CA PRO A 172 26.97 -3.51 -11.36
C PRO A 172 26.78 -3.87 -9.89
N ALA A 173 26.67 -5.18 -9.60
CA ALA A 173 26.49 -5.70 -8.26
C ALA A 173 27.60 -6.69 -7.89
N THR A 174 27.83 -6.87 -6.59
CA THR A 174 28.76 -7.90 -6.10
C THR A 174 28.25 -9.28 -6.54
N GLY A 175 29.15 -10.11 -7.06
CA GLY A 175 28.80 -11.43 -7.58
C GLY A 175 28.03 -11.39 -8.90
N ASN A 176 27.93 -10.23 -9.57
CA ASN A 176 27.12 -10.03 -10.78
C ASN A 176 25.66 -10.44 -10.58
N GLN A 177 25.12 -10.21 -9.38
CA GLN A 177 23.75 -10.58 -9.05
C GLN A 177 23.13 -9.57 -8.11
N VAL A 178 21.86 -9.23 -8.31
CA VAL A 178 21.08 -8.40 -7.37
C VAL A 178 19.67 -8.98 -7.22
N GLY A 179 19.19 -9.07 -5.98
CA GLY A 179 17.82 -9.44 -5.67
C GLY A 179 16.93 -8.22 -5.79
N VAL A 180 15.77 -8.35 -6.42
CA VAL A 180 14.77 -7.30 -6.58
C VAL A 180 13.40 -7.85 -6.18
N VAL A 181 12.70 -7.18 -5.28
CA VAL A 181 11.33 -7.51 -4.87
C VAL A 181 10.44 -6.30 -5.16
N PRO A 182 9.62 -6.33 -6.24
CA PRO A 182 8.64 -5.31 -6.52
C PRO A 182 7.38 -5.50 -5.68
N GLU A 183 7.00 -4.49 -4.90
CA GLU A 183 5.79 -4.49 -4.07
C GLU A 183 4.96 -3.24 -4.29
N TYR A 184 3.64 -3.39 -4.35
CA TYR A 184 2.71 -2.27 -4.44
C TYR A 184 2.50 -1.70 -3.05
N LEU A 185 2.62 -0.38 -2.91
CA LEU A 185 2.45 0.28 -1.61
C LEU A 185 1.07 0.03 -1.00
N PHE A 186 0.07 -0.16 -1.86
CA PHE A 186 -1.30 -0.43 -1.42
C PHE A 186 -1.49 -1.77 -0.70
N ASP A 187 -0.70 -2.81 -1.03
CA ASP A 187 -1.01 -4.20 -0.65
C ASP A 187 -0.91 -4.47 0.86
N ASN A 188 -0.11 -3.69 1.60
CA ASN A 188 0.18 -3.92 3.03
C ASN A 188 0.25 -2.63 3.88
N ARG A 189 -0.53 -1.58 3.58
CA ARG A 189 -0.43 -0.29 4.28
C ARG A 189 -0.70 -0.43 5.78
N ASP A 190 0.01 0.34 6.59
CA ASP A 190 -0.26 0.44 8.02
C ASP A 190 -1.57 1.19 8.27
N ARG A 191 -2.30 0.74 9.30
CA ARG A 191 -3.53 1.39 9.74
C ARG A 191 -3.25 2.25 10.96
N PHE A 192 -3.58 3.53 10.85
CA PHE A 192 -3.41 4.52 11.90
C PHE A 192 -4.77 5.06 12.36
N TYR A 193 -4.90 5.35 13.65
CA TYR A 193 -6.12 5.80 14.31
C TYR A 193 -5.89 7.20 14.85
N ARG A 194 -6.90 8.06 14.81
CA ARG A 194 -6.76 9.43 15.33
C ARG A 194 -6.44 9.40 16.82
N ASP A 195 -5.48 10.22 17.24
CA ASP A 195 -5.09 10.47 18.63
C ASP A 195 -5.27 11.98 18.87
N GLN A 196 -6.43 12.34 19.43
CA GLN A 196 -6.85 13.73 19.58
C GLN A 196 -6.30 14.37 20.86
N ASP A 197 -6.05 13.60 21.91
CA ASP A 197 -5.56 14.11 23.19
C ASP A 197 -4.05 13.94 23.41
N GLY A 198 -3.38 13.17 22.55
CA GLY A 198 -1.93 13.04 22.46
C GLY A 198 -1.33 12.05 23.44
N ASP A 199 -2.10 11.06 23.91
CA ASP A 199 -1.62 10.07 24.89
C ASP A 199 -0.88 8.87 24.26
N GLY A 200 -0.89 8.78 22.91
CA GLY A 200 -0.23 7.74 22.14
C GLY A 200 -1.12 6.53 21.82
N TYR A 201 -2.40 6.54 22.22
CA TYR A 201 -3.42 5.58 21.82
C TYR A 201 -4.44 6.28 20.91
N GLY A 202 -4.80 5.62 19.83
CA GLY A 202 -5.80 6.16 18.92
C GLY A 202 -7.20 5.63 19.22
N THR A 203 -8.18 6.45 18.88
CA THR A 203 -9.61 6.22 19.11
C THR A 203 -10.08 4.82 18.72
N ASN A 204 -10.98 4.27 19.53
CA ASN A 204 -11.73 3.05 19.21
C ASN A 204 -12.85 3.23 18.19
N THR A 205 -13.22 4.48 17.88
CA THR A 205 -14.19 4.74 16.82
C THR A 205 -13.57 4.44 15.45
N PRO A 206 -14.36 4.09 14.41
CA PRO A 206 -13.86 3.73 13.07
C PRO A 206 -13.34 4.96 12.29
N VAL A 207 -12.45 5.74 12.90
CA VAL A 207 -11.73 6.86 12.31
C VAL A 207 -10.27 6.43 12.13
N TYR A 208 -10.00 5.73 11.04
CA TYR A 208 -8.66 5.27 10.70
C TYR A 208 -8.26 5.67 9.28
N ARG A 209 -6.94 5.67 9.04
CA ARG A 209 -6.31 5.93 7.74
C ARG A 209 -5.29 4.86 7.43
N TYR A 210 -5.14 4.53 6.15
CA TYR A 210 -4.07 3.69 5.65
C TYR A 210 -2.92 4.57 5.13
N ALA A 211 -1.68 4.30 5.56
CA ALA A 211 -0.49 5.03 5.13
C ALA A 211 0.79 4.18 5.36
N CYS A 212 1.93 4.60 4.82
CA CYS A 212 3.24 4.04 5.21
C CYS A 212 3.62 4.46 6.64
N GLU A 213 3.38 5.73 6.97
CA GLU A 213 3.74 6.35 8.24
C GLU A 213 2.53 7.02 8.87
N ALA A 214 2.60 7.23 10.18
CA ALA A 214 1.53 7.85 10.95
C ALA A 214 1.27 9.28 10.46
N PRO A 215 0.06 9.59 9.94
CA PRO A 215 -0.32 10.96 9.66
C PRO A 215 -0.29 11.81 10.95
N ALA A 216 -0.10 13.12 10.82
CA ALA A 216 -0.15 14.03 11.97
C ALA A 216 -1.48 13.88 12.74
N GLY A 217 -1.40 13.66 14.05
CA GLY A 217 -2.56 13.41 14.92
C GLY A 217 -3.15 12.00 14.80
N TYR A 218 -2.39 11.04 14.28
CA TYR A 218 -2.75 9.63 14.23
C TYR A 218 -1.61 8.78 14.77
N VAL A 219 -1.93 7.63 15.35
CA VAL A 219 -0.99 6.65 15.90
C VAL A 219 -1.35 5.23 15.50
N LYS A 220 -0.39 4.30 15.55
CA LYS A 220 -0.59 2.89 15.18
C LYS A 220 -1.30 2.10 16.28
N GLN A 221 -1.03 2.48 17.54
CA GLN A 221 -1.64 1.86 18.70
C GLN A 221 -3.12 2.26 18.76
N ARG A 222 -4.01 1.27 18.80
CA ARG A 222 -5.44 1.51 19.01
C ARG A 222 -5.79 1.36 20.49
N PHE A 223 -7.08 1.52 20.79
CA PHE A 223 -7.68 1.28 22.10
C PHE A 223 -7.71 2.45 23.07
N ASP A 224 -7.89 3.65 22.56
CA ASP A 224 -8.31 4.78 23.38
C ASP A 224 -9.83 4.75 23.63
N CYS A 225 -10.20 4.76 24.91
CA CYS A 225 -11.58 4.66 25.38
C CYS A 225 -12.27 6.03 25.40
N ASP A 226 -11.51 7.11 25.54
CA ASP A 226 -11.97 8.50 25.55
C ASP A 226 -10.88 9.39 24.94
N ASP A 227 -10.90 9.51 23.60
CA ASP A 227 -10.03 10.31 22.72
C ASP A 227 -10.15 11.84 22.96
N THR A 228 -10.61 12.24 24.15
CA THR A 228 -10.63 13.61 24.63
C THR A 228 -9.98 13.75 26.02
N ASN A 229 -9.50 12.66 26.61
CA ASN A 229 -8.94 12.60 27.94
C ASN A 229 -7.75 11.62 28.03
N PRO A 230 -6.50 12.15 28.12
CA PRO A 230 -5.27 11.36 27.99
C PRO A 230 -4.98 10.42 29.18
N ALA A 231 -5.93 10.29 30.11
CA ALA A 231 -5.86 9.41 31.28
C ALA A 231 -6.74 8.16 31.15
N ILE A 232 -7.50 8.00 30.06
CA ILE A 232 -8.47 6.90 29.89
C ILE A 232 -8.21 6.13 28.58
N PHE A 233 -7.19 5.28 28.60
CA PHE A 233 -6.77 4.43 27.48
C PHE A 233 -6.73 2.94 27.85
N ASN A 234 -6.49 2.07 26.85
CA ASN A 234 -6.29 0.62 26.95
C ASN A 234 -7.53 -0.16 27.42
N CYS A 235 -8.62 0.01 26.66
CA CYS A 235 -9.70 -0.96 26.52
C CYS A 235 -9.45 -1.90 25.31
#